data_AF-A0A8T4I253-F1
#
_entry.id   AF-A0A8T4I253-F1
#
_cell.length_a   1.000
_cell.length_b   1.000
_cell.length_c   1.000
_cell.angle_alpha   90.00
_cell.angle_beta   90.00
_cell.angle_gamma   90.00
#
_symmetry.space_group_name_H-M   'P 1'
#
loop_
_entity.id
_entity.type
_entity.pdbx_description
1 polymer ?
#
loop_
_entity_poly.entity_id
_entity_poly.type
_entity_poly.pdbx_seq_one_letter_code
_entity_poly.pdbx_strand_id
1 'polypeptide(L)'
;MTIESIESGPGSAEPPIRVVRGNPTPEELAAALAVVRVRASAVAAGEPRRAEPSAWSDPARTVPRSLPAPGPGAWRRTFWPG
;
A
#
# COMPACT_ATOMS: atom_id res chain seq x y z
N MET A 1 -10.74 -1.51 -46.74
CA MET A 1 -9.94 -0.71 -45.80
C MET A 1 -9.97 -1.46 -44.48
N THR A 2 -8.98 -2.33 -44.30
CA THR A 2 -8.89 -3.29 -43.19
C THR A 2 -8.25 -2.56 -42.02
N ILE A 3 -8.92 -2.51 -40.88
CA ILE A 3 -8.34 -1.99 -39.64
C ILE A 3 -7.73 -3.20 -38.94
N GLU A 4 -6.40 -3.26 -38.87
CA GLU A 4 -5.70 -4.30 -38.13
C GLU A 4 -6.01 -4.19 -36.63
N SER A 5 -6.37 -5.34 -36.09
CA SER A 5 -6.38 -5.69 -34.68
C SER A 5 -5.17 -5.14 -33.93
N ILE A 6 -5.42 -4.26 -32.96
CA ILE A 6 -4.52 -4.18 -31.81
C ILE A 6 -4.88 -5.35 -30.90
N GLU A 7 -4.09 -6.42 -30.97
CA GLU A 7 -4.10 -7.47 -29.94
C GLU A 7 -3.75 -6.82 -28.60
N SER A 8 -4.79 -6.49 -27.84
CA SER A 8 -4.68 -6.24 -26.40
C SER A 8 -4.36 -7.59 -25.75
N GLY A 9 -3.06 -7.95 -25.71
CA GLY A 9 -2.58 -9.04 -24.87
C GLY A 9 -2.93 -8.74 -23.42
N PRO A 10 -3.29 -9.74 -22.59
CA PRO A 10 -3.55 -9.52 -21.18
C PRO A 10 -2.31 -8.86 -20.59
N GLY A 11 -2.49 -7.66 -20.00
CA GLY A 11 -1.41 -6.80 -19.54
C GLY A 11 -0.29 -7.59 -18.89
N SER A 12 0.91 -7.46 -19.45
CA SER A 12 2.16 -7.95 -18.87
C SER A 12 2.13 -7.66 -17.37
N ALA A 13 1.96 -8.71 -16.58
CA ALA A 13 1.70 -8.63 -15.16
C ALA A 13 2.83 -7.87 -14.47
N GLU A 14 2.63 -6.58 -14.24
CA GLU A 14 3.42 -5.85 -13.25
C GLU A 14 3.27 -6.64 -11.95
N PRO A 15 4.37 -7.04 -11.29
CA PRO A 15 4.26 -7.84 -10.08
C PRO A 15 3.36 -7.09 -9.10
N PRO A 16 2.34 -7.73 -8.50
CA PRO A 16 1.27 -7.03 -7.77
C PRO A 16 1.78 -6.22 -6.56
N ILE A 17 3.04 -6.40 -6.17
CA ILE A 17 3.72 -5.71 -5.06
C ILE A 17 5.16 -5.39 -5.50
N ARG A 18 5.62 -4.16 -5.23
CA ARG A 18 6.98 -3.67 -5.51
C ARG A 18 7.72 -3.27 -4.22
N VAL A 19 8.99 -3.66 -4.11
CA VAL A 19 9.90 -3.16 -3.07
C VAL A 19 10.38 -1.76 -3.46
N VAL A 20 9.97 -0.74 -2.71
CA VAL A 20 10.35 0.66 -2.95
C VAL A 20 11.72 1.00 -2.36
N ARG A 21 12.12 0.32 -1.28
CA ARG A 21 13.39 0.52 -0.57
C ARG A 21 13.87 -0.78 0.09
N GLY A 22 15.18 -1.01 0.08
CA GLY A 22 15.82 -2.19 0.67
C GLY A 22 16.14 -3.29 -0.35
N ASN A 23 16.83 -4.35 0.08
CA ASN A 23 17.15 -5.53 -0.73
C ASN A 23 16.81 -6.80 0.07
N PRO A 24 15.51 -7.14 0.22
CA PRO A 24 15.09 -8.28 1.02
C PRO A 24 15.59 -9.59 0.39
N THR A 25 15.84 -10.59 1.23
CA THR A 25 16.12 -11.92 0.70
C THR A 25 14.85 -12.54 0.09
N PRO A 26 14.97 -13.55 -0.79
CA PRO A 26 13.81 -14.24 -1.36
C PRO A 26 12.88 -14.81 -0.28
N GLU A 27 13.43 -15.28 0.83
CA GLU A 27 12.70 -15.85 1.96
C GLU A 27 11.88 -14.77 2.68
N GLU A 28 12.47 -13.59 2.91
CA GLU A 28 11.77 -12.45 3.52
C GLU A 28 10.63 -11.95 2.63
N LEU A 29 10.85 -11.88 1.31
CA LEU A 29 9.81 -11.51 0.36
C LEU A 29 8.67 -12.54 0.37
N ALA A 30 8.99 -13.83 0.37
CA ALA A 30 8.00 -14.91 0.46
C ALA A 30 7.18 -14.82 1.75
N ALA A 31 7.83 -14.56 2.89
CA ALA A 31 7.17 -14.38 4.18
C ALA A 31 6.23 -13.17 4.17
N ALA A 32 6.67 -12.03 3.65
CA ALA A 32 5.85 -10.83 3.53
C ALA A 32 4.61 -11.08 2.67
N LEU A 33 4.78 -11.75 1.51
CA LEU A 33 3.67 -12.10 0.63
C LEU A 33 2.69 -13.07 1.29
N ALA A 34 3.16 -14.03 2.07
CA ALA A 34 2.30 -14.94 2.82
C ALA A 34 1.40 -14.19 3.81
N VAL A 35 1.96 -13.24 4.59
CA VAL A 35 1.20 -12.42 5.54
C VAL A 35 0.16 -11.55 4.83
N VAL A 36 0.52 -10.92 3.71
CA VAL A 36 -0.41 -10.09 2.93
C VAL A 36 -1.59 -10.92 2.43
N ARG A 37 -1.33 -12.12 1.89
CA ARG A 37 -2.40 -13.01 1.39
C ARG A 37 -3.34 -13.49 2.50
N VAL A 38 -2.80 -13.91 3.65
CA VAL A 38 -3.62 -14.33 4.81
C VAL A 38 -4.53 -13.20 5.29
N ARG A 39 -4.02 -11.97 5.34
CA ARG A 39 -4.85 -10.80 5.71
C ARG A 39 -5.90 -10.49 4.66
N ALA A 40 -5.56 -10.56 3.37
CA ALA A 40 -6.51 -10.34 2.29
C ALA A 40 -7.64 -11.38 2.30
N SER A 41 -7.32 -12.66 2.53
CA SER A 41 -8.33 -13.72 2.62
C SER A 41 -9.23 -13.57 3.83
N ALA A 42 -8.70 -13.14 4.99
CA ALA A 42 -9.51 -12.90 6.18
C ALA A 42 -10.55 -11.77 5.96
N VAL A 43 -10.17 -10.71 5.25
CA VAL A 43 -11.10 -9.64 4.86
C VAL A 43 -12.17 -10.16 3.90
N ALA A 44 -11.78 -10.96 2.89
CA ALA A 44 -12.71 -11.53 1.92
C ALA A 44 -13.70 -12.52 2.56
N ALA A 45 -13.28 -13.25 3.59
CA ALA A 45 -14.12 -14.20 4.33
C ALA A 45 -15.16 -13.54 5.24
N GLY A 46 -15.15 -12.21 5.37
CA GLY A 46 -16.11 -11.49 6.22
C GLY A 46 -15.94 -11.78 7.71
N GLU A 47 -14.75 -12.24 8.13
CA GLU A 47 -14.43 -12.47 9.55
C GLU A 47 -14.77 -11.22 10.37
N PRO A 48 -15.45 -11.36 11.52
CA PRO A 48 -16.00 -10.23 12.26
C PRO A 48 -14.88 -9.28 12.71
N ARG A 49 -14.71 -8.18 11.98
CA ARG A 49 -13.80 -7.10 12.33
C ARG A 49 -14.42 -6.29 13.46
N ARG A 50 -14.16 -6.70 14.71
CA ARG A 50 -14.36 -5.83 15.88
C ARG A 50 -13.00 -5.49 16.50
N ALA A 51 -12.21 -4.73 15.75
CA ALA A 51 -11.15 -3.92 16.32
C ALA A 51 -11.48 -2.47 15.98
N GLU A 52 -11.57 -1.62 17.00
CA GLU A 52 -11.61 -0.17 16.82
C GLU A 52 -10.53 0.23 15.81
N PRO A 53 -10.84 1.05 14.79
CA PRO A 53 -9.83 1.54 13.86
C PRO A 53 -8.67 2.13 14.65
N SER A 54 -7.43 1.74 14.31
CA SER A 54 -6.28 2.43 14.89
C SER A 54 -6.37 3.92 14.54
N ALA A 55 -5.75 4.78 15.35
CA ALA A 55 -5.68 6.21 15.04
C ALA A 55 -5.08 6.51 13.64
N TRP A 56 -4.37 5.54 13.06
CA TRP A 56 -3.80 5.62 11.71
C TRP A 56 -4.82 5.31 10.61
N SER A 57 -5.87 4.55 10.93
CA SER A 57 -6.97 4.20 10.02
C SER A 57 -8.18 5.13 10.14
N ASP A 58 -8.06 6.24 10.88
CA ASP A 58 -9.12 7.24 11.02
C ASP A 58 -9.45 7.88 9.65
N PRO A 59 -10.68 7.74 9.13
CA PRO A 59 -11.10 8.34 7.86
C PRO A 59 -10.87 9.84 7.78
N ALA A 60 -10.93 10.56 8.92
CA ALA A 60 -10.66 12.01 8.97
C ALA A 60 -9.23 12.36 8.52
N ARG A 61 -8.30 11.39 8.50
CA ARG A 61 -6.94 11.56 7.97
C ARG A 61 -6.83 11.32 6.46
N THR A 62 -7.79 10.62 5.87
CA THR A 62 -7.83 10.31 4.42
C THR A 62 -8.64 11.34 3.65
N VAL A 63 -9.59 12.02 4.32
CA VAL A 63 -10.34 13.12 3.71
C VAL A 63 -9.38 14.28 3.37
N PRO A 64 -9.28 14.70 2.10
CA PRO A 64 -8.42 15.81 1.72
C PRO A 64 -8.85 17.08 2.45
N ARG A 65 -7.97 17.60 3.29
CA ARG A 65 -8.07 18.94 3.88
C ARG A 65 -6.89 19.76 3.42
N SER A 66 -7.10 21.06 3.24
CA SER A 66 -5.98 21.98 3.02
C SER A 66 -5.09 21.94 4.26
N LEU A 67 -3.89 21.36 4.11
CA LEU A 67 -2.84 21.42 5.11
C LEU A 67 -1.91 22.59 4.78
N PRO A 68 -1.40 23.31 5.79
CA PRO A 68 -0.35 24.29 5.54
C PRO A 68 0.84 23.60 4.87
N ALA A 69 1.42 24.24 3.86
CA ALA A 69 2.64 23.75 3.25
C ALA A 69 3.73 23.65 4.34
N PRO A 70 4.42 22.51 4.48
CA PRO A 70 5.50 22.40 5.45
C PRO A 70 6.59 23.43 5.11
N GLY A 71 6.91 24.29 6.08
CA GLY A 71 7.97 25.29 5.92
C GLY A 71 9.36 24.66 5.77
N PRO A 72 10.38 25.43 5.36
CA PRO A 72 11.74 24.95 5.22
C PRO A 72 12.24 24.20 6.46
N GLY A 73 12.72 22.97 6.28
CA GLY A 73 13.24 22.14 7.36
C GLY A 73 12.19 21.51 8.28
N ALA A 74 10.89 21.62 8.00
CA ALA A 74 9.83 21.02 8.83
C ALA A 74 10.05 19.50 9.10
N TRP A 75 10.49 18.75 8.09
CA TRP A 75 10.79 17.32 8.20
C TRP A 75 12.05 16.99 9.02
N ARG A 76 13.02 17.91 9.14
CA ARG A 76 14.20 17.65 9.98
C ARG A 76 13.87 17.77 11.48
N ARG A 77 12.79 18.48 11.81
CA ARG A 77 12.32 18.73 13.19
C ARG A 77 11.24 17.74 13.65
N THR A 78 10.87 16.76 12.82
CA THR A 78 9.90 15.72 13.21
C THR A 78 10.51 14.60 14.04
N PHE A 79 11.81 14.66 14.36
CA PHE A 79 12.43 13.71 15.27
C PHE A 79 11.97 14.00 16.70
N TRP A 80 11.43 12.96 17.36
CA TRP A 80 11.16 12.95 18.78
C TRP A 80 12.15 11.98 19.45
N PRO A 81 13.14 12.46 20.24
CA PRO A 81 13.91 11.57 21.09
C PRO A 81 13.00 11.09 22.21
N GLY A 82 12.69 9.79 22.19
CA GLY A 82 12.05 9.03 23.26
C GLY A 82 12.86 7.78 23.52
#